data_AF-A0A959Q404-F1
#
_entry.id   AF-A0A959Q404-F1
#
_cell.length_a   1.000
_cell.length_b   1.000
_cell.length_c   1.000
_cell.angle_alpha   90.00
_cell.angle_beta   90.00
_cell.angle_gamma   90.00
#
_symmetry.space_group_name_H-M   'P 1'
#
loop_
_entity.id
_entity.type
_entity.pdbx_description
1 polymer ?
#
loop_
_entity_poly.entity_id
_entity_poly.type
_entity_poly.pdbx_seq_one_letter_code
_entity_poly.pdbx_strand_id
1 'polypeptide(L)'
;MQQIARTNWLYLVVILFTSIQSSRAQNNEPFIIPRTNTQSTIKQNIASTSIQITYNRPNKRGRVLFGDLIPYGKIWRTGSEEATKIYFSTPVKLAGHPVDSGTYELFTIPGPAEWEIILQAPSHQWGSYRYQMANDVLRFKIQTTELAEPVETFTISLDDIGPDHGMLHLTWDRVCLPIPIWVDLKMTVVPGLEQLLTSEGRRPYFQAAMFYYENDLDIDRAAELMAMALDQNPGHLGMLYRQALILKRKGDLAGAIHSAEQSLAAAQKADEELQREYIRLNTLLLEALRDPAHRQ
;
A
#
# COMPACT_ATOMS: atom_id res chain seq x y z
N MET A 1 -34.95 -24.52 -98.73
CA MET A 1 -34.77 -25.95 -98.41
C MET A 1 -33.30 -26.17 -98.10
N GLN A 2 -32.95 -26.33 -96.81
CA GLN A 2 -32.43 -27.59 -96.21
C GLN A 2 -30.95 -27.82 -96.58
N GLN A 3 -29.97 -28.01 -95.69
CA GLN A 3 -29.85 -28.86 -94.48
C GLN A 3 -28.52 -28.51 -93.74
N ILE A 4 -28.47 -28.48 -92.39
CA ILE A 4 -27.86 -29.47 -91.45
C ILE A 4 -26.32 -29.55 -91.53
N ALA A 5 -25.50 -29.62 -90.49
CA ALA A 5 -25.60 -29.48 -89.03
C ALA A 5 -24.18 -29.32 -88.47
N ARG A 6 -24.07 -28.78 -87.24
CA ARG A 6 -22.86 -28.77 -86.42
C ARG A 6 -23.13 -29.55 -85.14
N THR A 7 -22.27 -30.52 -84.81
CA THR A 7 -22.09 -30.97 -83.42
C THR A 7 -20.71 -31.58 -83.24
N ASN A 8 -19.96 -31.08 -82.24
CA ASN A 8 -19.00 -31.88 -81.48
C ASN A 8 -18.91 -31.32 -80.06
N TRP A 9 -19.07 -32.21 -79.09
CA TRP A 9 -19.20 -31.97 -77.65
C TRP A 9 -17.84 -31.78 -76.98
N LEU A 10 -17.77 -30.92 -75.96
CA LEU A 10 -16.70 -30.92 -74.96
C LEU A 10 -17.30 -31.01 -73.56
N TYR A 11 -16.70 -31.87 -72.74
CA TYR A 11 -17.12 -32.27 -71.40
C TYR A 11 -17.06 -31.14 -70.36
N LEU A 12 -18.03 -31.09 -69.46
CA LEU A 12 -18.16 -30.11 -68.38
C LEU A 12 -17.87 -30.81 -67.03
N VAL A 13 -16.79 -30.41 -66.36
CA VAL A 13 -16.42 -30.85 -65.01
C VAL A 13 -17.08 -29.89 -64.01
N VAL A 14 -17.92 -30.42 -63.11
CA VAL A 14 -18.55 -29.66 -62.02
C VAL A 14 -17.73 -29.85 -60.74
N ILE A 15 -17.17 -28.78 -60.20
CA ILE A 15 -16.51 -28.76 -58.88
C ILE A 15 -17.51 -28.20 -57.86
N LEU A 16 -17.88 -29.02 -56.87
CA LEU A 16 -18.69 -28.62 -55.71
C LEU A 16 -17.83 -27.84 -54.70
N PHE A 17 -18.19 -26.59 -54.42
CA PHE A 17 -17.68 -25.82 -53.28
C PHE A 17 -18.70 -25.85 -52.15
N THR A 18 -18.38 -26.50 -51.04
CA THR A 18 -19.16 -26.45 -49.78
C THR A 18 -18.64 -25.30 -48.92
N SER A 19 -19.49 -24.30 -48.69
CA SER A 19 -19.21 -23.16 -47.81
C SER A 19 -19.54 -23.50 -46.36
N ILE A 20 -18.52 -23.49 -45.49
CA ILE A 20 -18.68 -23.59 -44.04
C ILE A 20 -19.11 -22.21 -43.52
N GLN A 21 -20.37 -22.11 -43.08
CA GLN A 21 -20.90 -20.92 -42.41
C GLN A 21 -20.48 -20.96 -40.94
N SER A 22 -19.49 -20.15 -40.55
CA SER A 22 -19.15 -19.92 -39.14
C SER A 22 -20.20 -19.00 -38.51
N SER A 23 -21.12 -19.53 -37.71
CA SER A 23 -22.04 -18.74 -36.91
C SER A 23 -21.26 -17.93 -35.89
N ARG A 24 -21.07 -16.62 -36.12
CA ARG A 24 -20.65 -15.70 -35.07
C ARG A 24 -21.84 -15.48 -34.15
N ALA A 25 -21.83 -16.14 -32.99
CA ALA A 25 -22.69 -15.74 -31.89
C ALA A 25 -22.35 -14.28 -31.54
N GLN A 26 -23.29 -13.37 -31.74
CA GLN A 26 -23.19 -12.02 -31.18
C GLN A 26 -23.34 -12.17 -29.66
N ASN A 27 -22.25 -11.92 -28.94
CA ASN A 27 -22.29 -11.70 -27.49
C ASN A 27 -23.11 -10.42 -27.23
N ASN A 28 -24.42 -10.57 -27.05
CA ASN A 28 -25.28 -9.48 -26.60
C ASN A 28 -25.05 -9.28 -25.11
N GLU A 29 -23.97 -8.57 -24.75
CA GLU A 29 -23.85 -8.00 -23.41
C GLU A 29 -25.03 -7.04 -23.20
N PRO A 30 -25.79 -7.15 -22.10
CA PRO A 30 -26.96 -6.30 -21.87
C PRO A 30 -26.54 -4.82 -21.84
N PHE A 31 -27.30 -3.97 -22.53
CA PHE A 31 -27.12 -2.53 -22.48
C PHE A 31 -27.43 -2.02 -21.07
N ILE A 32 -26.40 -1.55 -20.36
CA ILE A 32 -26.52 -0.97 -19.01
C ILE A 32 -26.65 0.55 -19.15
N ILE A 33 -27.73 1.13 -18.59
CA ILE A 33 -27.83 2.59 -18.44
C ILE A 33 -26.73 3.02 -17.45
N PRO A 34 -25.76 3.87 -17.85
CA PRO A 34 -24.69 4.29 -16.97
C PRO A 34 -25.27 5.02 -15.75
N ARG A 35 -24.97 4.53 -14.54
CA ARG A 35 -25.27 5.30 -13.33
C ARG A 35 -24.41 6.56 -13.31
N THR A 36 -24.96 7.63 -12.76
CA THR A 36 -24.25 8.93 -12.71
C THR A 36 -23.19 9.01 -11.62
N ASN A 37 -23.18 8.04 -10.72
CA ASN A 37 -22.19 7.75 -9.69
C ASN A 37 -21.55 6.40 -10.00
N THR A 38 -20.22 6.36 -10.04
CA THR A 38 -19.47 5.12 -10.25
C THR A 38 -18.95 4.61 -8.91
N GLN A 39 -19.06 3.30 -8.70
CA GLN A 39 -18.40 2.65 -7.59
C GLN A 39 -16.90 2.52 -7.89
N SER A 40 -16.08 2.70 -6.87
CA SER A 40 -14.64 2.51 -6.94
C SER A 40 -14.20 1.66 -5.76
N THR A 41 -13.22 0.79 -6.01
CA THR A 41 -12.56 0.02 -4.96
C THR A 41 -11.07 0.29 -5.03
N ILE A 42 -10.48 0.61 -3.89
CA ILE A 42 -9.04 0.77 -3.69
C ILE A 42 -8.58 -0.39 -2.84
N LYS A 43 -7.45 -0.98 -3.22
CA LYS A 43 -6.73 -1.99 -2.44
C LYS A 43 -5.29 -1.54 -2.33
N GLN A 44 -4.81 -1.42 -1.11
CA GLN A 44 -3.44 -1.01 -0.83
C GLN A 44 -2.95 -1.78 0.39
N ASN A 45 -1.71 -2.23 0.34
CA ASN A 45 -1.06 -2.81 1.51
C ASN A 45 -0.18 -1.75 2.18
N ILE A 46 -0.19 -1.73 3.50
CA ILE A 46 0.80 -1.05 4.34
C ILE A 46 1.44 -2.15 5.19
N ALA A 47 2.74 -2.38 5.00
CA ALA A 47 3.39 -3.62 5.43
C ALA A 47 2.61 -4.87 4.96
N SER A 48 2.27 -5.77 5.88
CA SER A 48 1.41 -6.95 5.64
C SER A 48 -0.08 -6.68 5.89
N THR A 49 -0.47 -5.44 6.21
CA THR A 49 -1.87 -5.05 6.41
C THR A 49 -2.51 -4.71 5.07
N SER A 50 -3.53 -5.45 4.67
CA SER A 50 -4.34 -5.13 3.50
C SER A 50 -5.48 -4.19 3.87
N ILE A 51 -5.55 -3.07 3.18
CA ILE A 51 -6.60 -2.06 3.30
C ILE A 51 -7.42 -2.09 2.03
N GLN A 52 -8.73 -2.28 2.16
CA GLN A 52 -9.67 -2.19 1.05
C GLN A 52 -10.75 -1.16 1.34
N ILE A 53 -10.97 -0.25 0.39
CA ILE A 53 -12.01 0.77 0.49
C ILE A 53 -12.93 0.65 -0.71
N THR A 54 -14.23 0.45 -0.48
CA THR A 54 -15.25 0.42 -1.54
C THR A 54 -16.24 1.54 -1.29
N TYR A 55 -16.39 2.43 -2.27
CA TYR A 55 -17.20 3.64 -2.14
C TYR A 55 -17.78 4.07 -3.49
N ASN A 56 -18.87 4.84 -3.45
CA ASN A 56 -19.45 5.46 -4.64
C ASN A 56 -19.04 6.93 -4.74
N ARG A 57 -18.74 7.37 -5.96
CA ARG A 57 -18.09 8.66 -6.25
C ARG A 57 -19.09 9.68 -6.83
N PRO A 58 -19.80 10.47 -6.00
CA PRO A 58 -20.65 11.54 -6.51
C PRO A 58 -19.84 12.67 -7.17
N ASN A 59 -20.46 13.33 -8.15
CA ASN A 59 -19.91 14.50 -8.84
C ASN A 59 -20.48 15.81 -8.26
N LYS A 60 -19.67 16.87 -8.19
CA LYS A 60 -20.07 18.18 -7.66
C LYS A 60 -21.14 18.82 -8.55
N ARG A 61 -20.93 18.81 -9.87
CA ARG A 61 -21.84 19.37 -10.90
C ARG A 61 -22.15 20.85 -10.65
N GLY A 62 -21.14 21.63 -10.30
CA GLY A 62 -21.28 23.08 -10.07
C GLY A 62 -22.07 23.49 -8.81
N ARG A 63 -22.49 22.54 -7.97
CA ARG A 63 -23.23 22.81 -6.73
C ARG A 63 -22.29 23.21 -5.59
N VAL A 64 -22.83 23.98 -4.64
CA VAL A 64 -22.20 24.14 -3.32
C VAL A 64 -22.44 22.86 -2.53
N LEU A 65 -21.37 22.24 -2.03
CA LEU A 65 -21.46 20.94 -1.37
C LEU A 65 -21.71 21.09 0.13
N PHE A 66 -20.68 21.52 0.85
CA PHE A 66 -20.71 21.55 2.31
C PHE A 66 -21.37 22.83 2.82
N GLY A 67 -22.29 22.68 3.78
CA GLY A 67 -23.14 23.76 4.27
C GLY A 67 -24.43 23.97 3.45
N ASP A 68 -24.58 23.30 2.31
CA ASP A 68 -25.80 23.31 1.48
C ASP A 68 -26.27 21.87 1.20
N LEU A 69 -25.81 21.23 0.12
CA LEU A 69 -26.18 19.85 -0.24
C LEU A 69 -25.86 18.84 0.88
N ILE A 70 -24.73 19.04 1.56
CA ILE A 70 -24.32 18.30 2.75
C ILE A 70 -24.27 19.29 3.92
N PRO A 71 -25.32 19.33 4.75
CA PRO A 71 -25.38 20.27 5.86
C PRO A 71 -24.30 20.00 6.90
N TYR A 72 -23.73 21.06 7.45
CA TYR A 72 -22.81 20.96 8.58
C TYR A 72 -23.53 20.44 9.84
N GLY A 73 -22.79 19.72 10.69
CA GLY A 73 -23.32 19.16 11.94
C GLY A 73 -24.35 18.03 11.74
N LYS A 74 -24.50 17.53 10.52
CA LYS A 74 -25.37 16.39 10.19
C LYS A 74 -24.53 15.22 9.70
N ILE A 75 -25.01 14.02 10.03
CA ILE A 75 -24.33 12.81 9.61
C ILE A 75 -24.47 12.57 8.11
N TRP A 76 -23.35 12.28 7.49
CA TRP A 76 -23.22 11.95 6.09
C TRP A 76 -22.60 10.56 5.96
N ARG A 77 -23.11 9.77 5.02
CA ARG A 77 -22.60 8.42 4.68
C ARG A 77 -21.27 8.42 3.93
N THR A 78 -20.67 9.60 3.76
CA THR A 78 -19.36 9.81 3.13
C THR A 78 -19.24 9.15 1.76
N GLY A 79 -20.02 9.64 0.80
CA GLY A 79 -20.17 9.07 -0.54
C GLY A 79 -21.59 9.21 -1.07
N SER A 80 -21.96 8.35 -2.02
CA SER A 80 -23.34 8.25 -2.55
C SER A 80 -23.88 6.82 -2.47
N GLU A 81 -25.20 6.64 -2.60
CA GLU A 81 -25.87 5.33 -2.42
C GLU A 81 -25.56 4.66 -1.08
N GLU A 82 -24.79 3.57 -1.06
CA GLU A 82 -24.36 2.87 0.15
C GLU A 82 -23.29 3.66 0.94
N ALA A 83 -23.20 3.39 2.25
CA ALA A 83 -22.09 3.90 3.05
C ALA A 83 -20.76 3.34 2.55
N THR A 84 -19.73 4.18 2.55
CA THR A 84 -18.36 3.77 2.21
C THR A 84 -17.92 2.65 3.15
N LYS A 85 -17.37 1.57 2.59
CA LYS A 85 -16.85 0.43 3.35
C LYS A 85 -15.34 0.49 3.40
N ILE A 86 -14.78 0.32 4.58
CA ILE A 86 -13.34 0.21 4.82
C ILE A 86 -13.07 -1.13 5.49
N TYR A 87 -12.11 -1.88 4.96
CA TYR A 87 -11.66 -3.15 5.52
C TYR A 87 -10.17 -3.08 5.87
N PHE A 88 -9.83 -3.62 7.05
CA PHE A 88 -8.47 -3.82 7.51
C PHE A 88 -8.24 -5.30 7.83
N SER A 89 -7.21 -5.92 7.26
CA SER A 89 -6.89 -7.33 7.53
C SER A 89 -6.24 -7.59 8.89
N THR A 90 -5.67 -6.55 9.50
CA THR A 90 -5.02 -6.58 10.82
C THR A 90 -5.38 -5.29 11.56
N PRO A 91 -5.21 -5.23 12.90
CA PRO A 91 -5.43 -3.99 13.64
C PRO A 91 -4.54 -2.85 13.13
N VAL A 92 -5.09 -1.63 13.15
CA VAL A 92 -4.43 -0.40 12.72
C VAL A 92 -4.65 0.72 13.74
N LYS A 93 -3.97 1.86 13.56
CA LYS A 93 -4.34 3.12 14.22
C LYS A 93 -4.76 4.13 13.17
N LEU A 94 -5.94 4.74 13.34
CA LEU A 94 -6.43 5.86 12.53
C LEU A 94 -6.34 7.14 13.34
N ALA A 95 -5.56 8.12 12.87
CA ALA A 95 -5.32 9.37 13.61
C ALA A 95 -4.91 9.14 15.08
N GLY A 96 -4.14 8.07 15.34
CA GLY A 96 -3.70 7.67 16.69
C GLY A 96 -4.68 6.79 17.47
N HIS A 97 -5.92 6.62 16.99
CA HIS A 97 -6.93 5.79 17.63
C HIS A 97 -6.84 4.32 17.18
N PRO A 98 -6.83 3.34 18.11
CA PRO A 98 -6.79 1.93 17.75
C PRO A 98 -8.08 1.49 17.04
N VAL A 99 -7.94 0.66 16.02
CA VAL A 99 -9.03 0.03 15.26
C VAL A 99 -8.68 -1.43 15.03
N ASP A 100 -9.56 -2.33 15.46
CA ASP A 100 -9.37 -3.77 15.25
C ASP A 100 -9.51 -4.15 13.77
N SER A 101 -8.96 -5.31 13.40
CA SER A 101 -9.19 -5.87 12.06
C SER A 101 -10.67 -6.11 11.81
N GLY A 102 -11.15 -5.82 10.61
CA GLY A 102 -12.55 -6.02 10.27
C GLY A 102 -13.01 -5.13 9.14
N THR A 103 -14.30 -5.22 8.83
CA THR A 103 -14.98 -4.30 7.91
C THR A 103 -15.77 -3.29 8.72
N TYR A 104 -15.76 -2.03 8.27
CA TYR A 104 -16.46 -0.92 8.88
C TYR A 104 -17.20 -0.11 7.82
N GLU A 105 -18.29 0.53 8.23
CA GLU A 105 -18.97 1.58 7.46
C GLU A 105 -18.47 2.95 7.93
N LEU A 106 -18.07 3.79 6.98
CA LEU A 106 -17.55 5.13 7.22
C LEU A 106 -18.69 6.16 7.15
N PHE A 107 -18.88 6.87 8.25
CA PHE A 107 -19.72 8.05 8.33
C PHE A 107 -18.88 9.26 8.71
N THR A 108 -19.35 10.44 8.36
CA THR A 108 -18.73 11.70 8.74
C THR A 108 -19.78 12.70 9.20
N ILE A 109 -19.39 13.62 10.08
CA ILE A 109 -20.16 14.82 10.38
C ILE A 109 -19.32 16.01 9.92
N PRO A 110 -19.64 16.59 8.75
CA PRO A 110 -18.92 17.75 8.25
C PRO A 110 -19.06 18.96 9.16
N GLY A 111 -17.97 19.68 9.35
CA GLY A 111 -17.94 21.02 9.94
C GLY A 111 -17.12 21.98 9.06
N PRO A 112 -17.11 23.29 9.39
CA PRO A 112 -16.42 24.30 8.59
C PRO A 112 -14.88 24.19 8.59
N ALA A 113 -14.29 23.68 9.67
CA ALA A 113 -12.84 23.55 9.84
C ALA A 113 -12.39 22.15 10.23
N GLU A 114 -13.26 21.40 10.91
CA GLU A 114 -13.01 20.03 11.34
C GLU A 114 -14.21 19.17 11.02
N TRP A 115 -13.96 17.90 10.77
CA TRP A 115 -14.99 16.89 10.56
C TRP A 115 -14.87 15.82 11.64
N GLU A 116 -16.01 15.27 12.02
CA GLU A 116 -16.04 14.06 12.84
C GLU A 116 -16.01 12.84 11.91
N ILE A 117 -15.05 11.95 12.11
CA ILE A 117 -14.95 10.65 11.46
C ILE A 117 -15.59 9.61 12.36
N ILE A 118 -16.41 8.74 11.78
CA ILE A 118 -17.10 7.66 12.49
C ILE A 118 -16.89 6.36 11.73
N LEU A 119 -16.37 5.34 12.41
CA LEU A 119 -16.42 3.96 11.96
C LEU A 119 -17.52 3.23 12.72
N GLN A 120 -18.45 2.65 11.98
CA GLN A 120 -19.53 1.83 12.51
C GLN A 120 -19.34 0.37 12.10
N ALA A 121 -19.80 -0.58 12.92
CA ALA A 121 -19.86 -1.98 12.51
C ALA A 121 -20.79 -2.14 11.27
N PRO A 122 -20.53 -3.12 10.38
CA PRO A 122 -21.30 -3.29 9.15
C PRO A 122 -22.78 -3.53 9.45
N SER A 123 -23.64 -2.73 8.83
CA SER A 123 -25.10 -2.83 8.97
C SER A 123 -25.82 -3.00 7.63
N HIS A 124 -25.07 -2.97 6.51
CA HIS A 124 -25.55 -3.11 5.13
C HIS A 124 -26.71 -2.15 4.81
N GLN A 125 -26.67 -0.95 5.38
CA GLN A 125 -27.75 0.03 5.26
C GLN A 125 -27.57 0.94 4.03
N TRP A 126 -28.70 1.38 3.47
CA TRP A 126 -28.73 2.40 2.43
C TRP A 126 -28.85 3.79 3.05
N GLY A 127 -27.97 4.72 2.68
CA GLY A 127 -28.01 6.07 3.24
C GLY A 127 -27.51 6.18 4.69
N SER A 128 -27.78 7.32 5.34
CA SER A 128 -27.56 7.53 6.78
C SER A 128 -28.86 7.42 7.61
N TYR A 129 -29.99 7.09 6.98
CA TYR A 129 -31.32 7.14 7.61
C TYR A 129 -31.53 6.11 8.73
N ARG A 130 -30.75 5.03 8.74
CA ARG A 130 -30.79 3.99 9.77
C ARG A 130 -29.57 4.02 10.68
N TYR A 131 -28.77 5.09 10.60
CA TYR A 131 -27.61 5.29 11.45
C TYR A 131 -28.02 5.22 12.94
N GLN A 132 -27.23 4.50 13.72
CA GLN A 132 -27.43 4.33 15.15
C GLN A 132 -26.10 4.51 15.85
N MET A 133 -25.99 5.58 16.63
CA MET A 133 -24.78 5.91 17.40
C MET A 133 -24.34 4.78 18.33
N ALA A 134 -25.25 3.93 18.79
CA ALA A 134 -24.93 2.75 19.60
C ALA A 134 -24.04 1.72 18.89
N ASN A 135 -23.93 1.79 17.55
CA ASN A 135 -23.12 0.89 16.74
C ASN A 135 -21.75 1.50 16.36
N ASP A 136 -21.46 2.73 16.80
CA ASP A 136 -20.17 3.38 16.56
C ASP A 136 -19.07 2.58 17.26
N VAL A 137 -18.06 2.18 16.50
CA VAL A 137 -16.84 1.51 17.00
C VAL A 137 -15.77 2.55 17.32
N LEU A 138 -15.66 3.57 16.47
CA LEU A 138 -14.71 4.65 16.65
C LEU A 138 -15.34 5.97 16.19
N ARG A 139 -15.04 7.04 16.91
CA ARG A 139 -15.48 8.40 16.63
C ARG A 139 -14.40 9.39 17.06
N PHE A 140 -13.92 10.22 16.15
CA PHE A 140 -12.89 11.23 16.44
C PHE A 140 -13.01 12.42 15.50
N LYS A 141 -12.37 13.53 15.84
CA LYS A 141 -12.33 14.74 15.02
C LYS A 141 -11.02 14.87 14.27
N ILE A 142 -11.07 15.41 13.05
CA ILE A 142 -9.90 15.71 12.24
C ILE A 142 -10.06 17.05 11.52
N GLN A 143 -8.97 17.80 11.41
CA GLN A 143 -8.98 19.07 10.69
C GLN A 143 -9.04 18.83 9.19
N THR A 144 -9.80 19.68 8.48
CA THR A 144 -9.80 19.71 7.02
C THR A 144 -8.66 20.58 6.51
N THR A 145 -8.15 20.26 5.33
CA THR A 145 -7.29 21.14 4.55
C THR A 145 -8.05 21.68 3.35
N GLU A 146 -7.82 22.97 3.04
CA GLU A 146 -8.38 23.60 1.85
C GLU A 146 -7.42 23.42 0.66
N LEU A 147 -7.96 22.99 -0.47
CA LEU A 147 -7.23 22.82 -1.72
C LEU A 147 -7.28 24.07 -2.60
N ALA A 148 -6.20 24.28 -3.35
CA ALA A 148 -6.10 25.38 -4.31
C ALA A 148 -7.09 25.22 -5.48
N GLU A 149 -7.33 23.99 -5.92
CA GLU A 149 -8.24 23.66 -7.01
C GLU A 149 -9.36 22.72 -6.54
N PRO A 150 -10.59 22.90 -7.03
CA PRO A 150 -11.70 22.03 -6.64
C PRO A 150 -11.61 20.66 -7.32
N VAL A 151 -11.91 19.60 -6.56
CA VAL A 151 -12.05 18.24 -7.07
C VAL A 151 -13.52 17.97 -7.43
N GLU A 152 -13.79 17.70 -8.71
CA GLU A 152 -15.15 17.49 -9.23
C GLU A 152 -15.81 16.21 -8.68
N THR A 153 -15.06 15.11 -8.66
CA THR A 153 -15.57 13.79 -8.27
C THR A 153 -15.03 13.41 -6.90
N PHE A 154 -15.91 13.07 -5.95
CA PHE A 154 -15.48 12.61 -4.63
C PHE A 154 -14.48 11.46 -4.78
N THR A 155 -13.34 11.63 -4.13
CA THR A 155 -12.20 10.74 -4.28
C THR A 155 -11.65 10.40 -2.91
N ILE A 156 -11.50 9.10 -2.68
CA ILE A 156 -10.71 8.57 -1.60
C ILE A 156 -9.38 8.12 -2.20
N SER A 157 -8.25 8.42 -1.56
CA SER A 157 -6.92 7.93 -1.96
C SER A 157 -6.10 7.50 -0.75
N LEU A 158 -5.11 6.65 -1.00
CA LEU A 158 -4.09 6.25 -0.03
C LEU A 158 -2.74 6.66 -0.59
N ASP A 159 -2.11 7.63 0.06
CA ASP A 159 -0.87 8.29 -0.35
C ASP A 159 0.16 8.23 0.80
N ASP A 160 1.35 8.81 0.59
CA ASP A 160 2.43 8.87 1.59
C ASP A 160 2.72 7.53 2.30
N ILE A 161 2.83 6.46 1.50
CA ILE A 161 3.03 5.11 2.00
C ILE A 161 4.47 4.90 2.43
N GLY A 162 4.66 4.66 3.73
CA GLY A 162 5.92 4.24 4.33
C GLY A 162 5.89 2.77 4.75
N PRO A 163 6.94 2.30 5.47
CA PRO A 163 7.02 0.93 5.95
C PRO A 163 5.85 0.52 6.85
N ASP A 164 5.42 1.42 7.72
CA ASP A 164 4.43 1.20 8.79
C ASP A 164 3.26 2.19 8.77
N HIS A 165 3.18 3.05 7.74
CA HIS A 165 2.19 4.11 7.69
C HIS A 165 1.71 4.44 6.28
N GLY A 166 0.62 5.19 6.23
CA GLY A 166 0.07 5.79 5.02
C GLY A 166 -0.89 6.91 5.38
N MET A 167 -1.29 7.69 4.38
CA MET A 167 -2.25 8.78 4.54
C MET A 167 -3.51 8.50 3.73
N LEU A 168 -4.65 8.40 4.40
CA LEU A 168 -5.96 8.28 3.76
C LEU A 168 -6.53 9.67 3.51
N HIS A 169 -6.75 10.04 2.26
CA HIS A 169 -7.39 11.30 1.90
C HIS A 169 -8.84 11.08 1.49
N LEU A 170 -9.75 11.88 2.05
CA LEU A 170 -11.11 12.05 1.53
C LEU A 170 -11.21 13.45 0.94
N THR A 171 -11.41 13.53 -0.37
CA THR A 171 -11.34 14.80 -1.09
C THR A 171 -12.57 15.05 -1.94
N TRP A 172 -13.20 16.21 -1.77
CA TRP A 172 -14.25 16.70 -2.65
C TRP A 172 -14.31 18.22 -2.65
N ASP A 173 -14.57 18.81 -3.82
CA ASP A 173 -14.46 20.25 -4.00
C ASP A 173 -13.10 20.73 -3.50
N ARG A 174 -13.04 21.80 -2.70
CA ARG A 174 -11.79 22.30 -2.13
C ARG A 174 -11.47 21.70 -0.76
N VAL A 175 -12.20 20.69 -0.30
CA VAL A 175 -12.01 20.10 1.03
C VAL A 175 -11.27 18.78 0.92
N CYS A 176 -10.21 18.63 1.71
CA CYS A 176 -9.49 17.38 1.90
C CYS A 176 -9.42 17.03 3.40
N LEU A 177 -9.61 15.76 3.73
CA LEU A 177 -9.39 15.22 5.08
C LEU A 177 -8.20 14.25 5.04
N PRO A 178 -7.04 14.64 5.57
CA PRO A 178 -5.88 13.75 5.67
C PRO A 178 -5.95 12.92 6.96
N ILE A 179 -6.27 11.64 6.86
CA ILE A 179 -6.39 10.70 7.98
C ILE A 179 -5.16 9.78 7.99
N PRO A 180 -4.20 9.98 8.90
CA PRO A 180 -3.03 9.12 8.94
C PRO A 180 -3.38 7.73 9.49
N ILE A 181 -2.80 6.71 8.87
CA ILE A 181 -2.94 5.30 9.19
C ILE A 181 -1.58 4.77 9.62
N TRP A 182 -1.52 4.10 10.76
CA TRP A 182 -0.33 3.36 11.20
C TRP A 182 -0.65 1.90 11.44
N VAL A 183 0.33 1.04 11.16
CA VAL A 183 0.28 -0.40 11.41
C VAL A 183 1.42 -0.78 12.34
N ASP A 184 1.17 -1.75 13.22
CA ASP A 184 2.21 -2.24 14.13
C ASP A 184 3.04 -3.32 13.42
N LEU A 185 4.26 -2.98 13.00
CA LEU A 185 5.16 -3.92 12.33
C LEU A 185 5.53 -5.13 13.21
N LYS A 186 5.61 -4.94 14.52
CA LYS A 186 5.90 -6.02 15.47
C LYS A 186 4.74 -7.01 15.55
N MET A 187 3.50 -6.55 15.43
CA MET A 187 2.36 -7.47 15.36
C MET A 187 2.15 -8.06 13.97
N THR A 188 2.41 -7.28 12.91
CA THR A 188 1.97 -7.63 11.55
C THR A 188 3.05 -8.33 10.71
N VAL A 189 4.34 -8.03 10.93
CA VAL A 189 5.46 -8.55 10.11
C VAL A 189 6.35 -9.51 10.88
N VAL A 190 6.72 -9.16 12.12
CA VAL A 190 7.69 -9.94 12.92
C VAL A 190 7.32 -11.42 13.08
N PRO A 191 6.06 -11.82 13.35
CA PRO A 191 5.72 -13.24 13.49
C PRO A 191 6.01 -14.06 12.23
N GLY A 192 5.68 -13.51 11.05
CA GLY A 192 5.95 -14.16 9.77
C GLY A 192 7.44 -14.20 9.44
N LEU A 193 8.17 -13.14 9.79
CA LEU A 193 9.63 -13.08 9.65
C LEU A 193 10.31 -14.12 10.54
N GLU A 194 9.97 -14.21 11.83
CA GLU A 194 10.54 -15.20 12.75
C GLU A 194 10.19 -16.63 12.34
N GLN A 195 8.97 -16.87 11.85
CA GLN A 195 8.61 -18.17 11.28
C GLN A 195 9.52 -18.52 10.09
N LEU A 196 9.77 -17.58 9.18
CA LEU A 196 10.67 -17.78 8.04
C LEU A 196 12.10 -18.11 8.49
N LEU A 197 12.57 -17.55 9.60
CA LEU A 197 13.89 -17.85 10.16
C LEU A 197 14.02 -19.27 10.73
N THR A 198 12.89 -19.92 11.07
CA THR A 198 12.88 -21.33 11.50
C THR A 198 12.81 -22.33 10.35
N SER A 199 12.57 -21.86 9.12
CA SER A 199 12.41 -22.74 7.95
C SER A 199 13.70 -23.45 7.53
N GLU A 200 13.54 -24.56 6.80
CA GLU A 200 14.65 -25.29 6.18
C GLU A 200 15.29 -24.49 5.03
N GLY A 201 16.59 -24.69 4.82
CA GLY A 201 17.36 -24.04 3.76
C GLY A 201 18.07 -22.76 4.20
N ARG A 202 18.41 -21.91 3.21
CA ARG A 202 19.15 -20.67 3.45
C ARG A 202 18.21 -19.59 3.99
N ARG A 203 18.44 -19.18 5.23
CA ARG A 203 17.61 -18.18 5.93
C ARG A 203 18.00 -16.76 5.53
N PRO A 204 17.03 -15.83 5.39
CA PRO A 204 17.28 -14.43 5.01
C PRO A 204 17.73 -13.59 6.22
N TYR A 205 18.78 -14.02 6.92
CA TYR A 205 19.23 -13.37 8.16
C TYR A 205 19.62 -11.90 7.95
N PHE A 206 20.25 -11.57 6.83
CA PHE A 206 20.61 -10.19 6.52
C PHE A 206 19.36 -9.30 6.38
N GLN A 207 18.37 -9.73 5.60
CA GLN A 207 17.14 -8.99 5.40
C GLN A 207 16.38 -8.83 6.71
N ALA A 208 16.34 -9.88 7.54
CA ALA A 208 15.73 -9.83 8.85
C ALA A 208 16.44 -8.83 9.78
N ALA A 209 17.77 -8.89 9.86
CA ALA A 209 18.58 -7.97 10.65
C ALA A 209 18.34 -6.51 10.26
N MET A 210 18.33 -6.23 8.95
CA MET A 210 18.05 -4.90 8.44
C MET A 210 16.63 -4.45 8.73
N PHE A 211 15.63 -5.34 8.63
CA PHE A 211 14.25 -5.02 8.99
C PHE A 211 14.12 -4.58 10.46
N TYR A 212 14.72 -5.33 11.39
CA TYR A 212 14.73 -4.97 12.81
C TYR A 212 15.44 -3.63 13.07
N TYR A 213 16.56 -3.38 12.38
CA TYR A 213 17.36 -2.16 12.55
C TYR A 213 16.70 -0.92 11.93
N GLU A 214 16.15 -1.02 10.72
CA GLU A 214 15.58 0.11 9.98
C GLU A 214 14.25 0.57 10.55
N ASN A 215 13.49 -0.34 11.18
CA ASN A 215 12.20 -0.06 11.78
C ASN A 215 12.26 0.12 13.31
N ASP A 216 13.47 0.29 13.86
CA ASP A 216 13.72 0.56 15.28
C ASP A 216 12.98 -0.41 16.23
N LEU A 217 13.06 -1.71 15.91
CA LEU A 217 12.34 -2.75 16.65
C LEU A 217 13.15 -3.26 17.84
N ASP A 218 13.95 -4.31 17.64
CA ASP A 218 14.77 -4.95 18.65
C ASP A 218 16.21 -4.97 18.15
N ILE A 219 17.04 -4.11 18.74
CA ILE A 219 18.43 -3.94 18.31
C ILE A 219 19.32 -5.13 18.67
N ASP A 220 18.99 -5.83 19.76
CA ASP A 220 19.71 -7.05 20.15
C ASP A 220 19.44 -8.16 19.13
N ARG A 221 18.16 -8.33 18.76
CA ARG A 221 17.77 -9.27 17.71
C ARG A 221 18.38 -8.92 16.35
N ALA A 222 18.43 -7.64 15.99
CA ALA A 222 19.11 -7.19 14.77
C ALA A 222 20.60 -7.58 14.77
N ALA A 223 21.30 -7.40 15.89
CA ALA A 223 22.72 -7.74 16.03
C ALA A 223 22.96 -9.25 15.91
N GLU A 224 22.13 -10.07 16.56
CA GLU A 224 22.17 -11.54 16.45
C GLU A 224 21.98 -12.00 15.00
N LEU A 225 20.95 -11.48 14.33
CA LEU A 225 20.64 -11.85 12.95
C LEU A 225 21.75 -11.41 11.98
N MET A 226 22.36 -10.24 12.20
CA MET A 226 23.48 -9.80 11.37
C MET A 226 24.71 -10.70 11.56
N ALA A 227 24.98 -11.17 12.78
CA ALA A 227 26.04 -12.14 13.03
C ALA A 227 25.76 -13.46 12.29
N MET A 228 24.53 -13.99 12.38
CA MET A 228 24.13 -15.19 11.62
C MET A 228 24.23 -15.00 10.09
N ALA A 229 23.96 -13.78 9.59
CA ALA A 229 24.11 -13.44 8.19
C ALA A 229 25.59 -13.46 7.75
N LEU A 230 26.49 -12.97 8.59
CA LEU A 230 27.93 -13.01 8.36
C LEU A 230 28.51 -14.42 8.46
N ASP A 231 27.98 -15.27 9.34
CA ASP A 231 28.37 -16.69 9.38
C ASP A 231 28.03 -17.41 8.06
N GLN A 232 26.90 -17.04 7.42
CA GLN A 232 26.56 -17.53 6.08
C GLN A 232 27.37 -16.86 4.95
N ASN A 233 27.95 -15.69 5.20
CA ASN A 233 28.68 -14.89 4.21
C ASN A 233 29.97 -14.28 4.81
N PRO A 234 30.96 -15.11 5.19
CA PRO A 234 32.11 -14.60 5.92
C PRO A 234 32.87 -13.56 5.11
N GLY A 235 33.20 -12.42 5.74
CA GLY A 235 33.95 -11.34 5.10
C GLY A 235 33.15 -10.46 4.14
N HIS A 236 31.81 -10.61 4.07
CA HIS A 236 30.99 -9.79 3.18
C HIS A 236 31.05 -8.31 3.58
N LEU A 237 31.70 -7.51 2.74
CA LEU A 237 31.98 -6.08 2.94
C LEU A 237 30.78 -5.28 3.48
N GLY A 238 29.67 -5.31 2.75
CA GLY A 238 28.48 -4.55 3.13
C GLY A 238 27.84 -5.00 4.45
N MET A 239 27.94 -6.29 4.80
CA MET A 239 27.34 -6.83 6.02
C MET A 239 28.18 -6.43 7.24
N LEU A 240 29.51 -6.44 7.12
CA LEU A 240 30.41 -5.97 8.17
C LEU A 240 30.17 -4.50 8.50
N TYR A 241 30.03 -3.65 7.47
CA TYR A 241 29.70 -2.24 7.68
C TYR A 241 28.33 -2.07 8.39
N ARG A 242 27.31 -2.81 7.95
CA ARG A 242 25.98 -2.76 8.59
C ARG A 242 26.00 -3.28 10.02
N GLN A 243 26.79 -4.32 10.31
CA GLN A 243 27.01 -4.81 11.67
C GLN A 243 27.61 -3.72 12.55
N ALA A 244 28.59 -2.96 12.06
CA ALA A 244 29.16 -1.85 12.80
C ALA A 244 28.11 -0.78 13.17
N LEU A 245 27.20 -0.44 12.24
CA LEU A 245 26.10 0.50 12.50
C LEU A 245 25.10 -0.03 13.53
N ILE A 246 24.74 -1.31 13.44
CA ILE A 246 23.84 -1.98 14.38
C ILE A 246 24.45 -1.98 15.79
N LEU A 247 25.71 -2.40 15.91
CA LEU A 247 26.44 -2.46 17.19
C LEU A 247 26.63 -1.06 17.79
N LYS A 248 26.88 -0.04 16.94
CA LYS A 248 26.91 1.36 17.39
C LYS A 248 25.58 1.75 18.03
N ARG A 249 24.44 1.50 17.36
CA ARG A 249 23.11 1.85 17.90
C ARG A 249 22.78 1.05 19.17
N LYS A 250 23.21 -0.20 19.25
CA LYS A 250 23.12 -1.04 20.46
C LYS A 250 23.94 -0.49 21.63
N GLY A 251 24.92 0.39 21.37
CA GLY A 251 25.86 0.89 22.37
C GLY A 251 27.11 0.02 22.55
N ASP A 252 27.27 -1.04 21.75
CA ASP A 252 28.49 -1.85 21.72
C ASP A 252 29.54 -1.19 20.82
N LEU A 253 30.21 -0.18 21.38
CA LEU A 253 31.22 0.59 20.65
C LEU A 253 32.44 -0.25 20.27
N ALA A 254 32.84 -1.19 21.13
CA ALA A 254 34.00 -2.05 20.86
C ALA A 254 33.71 -3.00 19.69
N GLY A 255 32.53 -3.64 19.70
CA GLY A 255 32.07 -4.45 18.58
C GLY A 255 31.90 -3.62 17.30
N ALA A 256 31.34 -2.41 17.40
CA ALA A 256 31.18 -1.52 16.25
C ALA A 256 32.51 -1.16 15.58
N ILE A 257 33.53 -0.79 16.38
CA ILE A 257 34.88 -0.50 15.88
C ILE A 257 35.47 -1.75 15.22
N HIS A 258 35.36 -2.91 15.86
CA HIS A 258 35.89 -4.17 15.32
C HIS A 258 35.27 -4.51 13.95
N SER A 259 33.94 -4.46 13.83
CA SER A 259 33.25 -4.74 12.56
C SER A 259 33.59 -3.71 11.48
N ALA A 260 33.74 -2.42 11.83
CA ALA A 260 34.14 -1.39 10.88
C ALA A 260 35.58 -1.58 10.36
N GLU A 261 36.51 -1.99 11.23
CA GLU A 261 37.88 -2.33 10.83
C GLU A 261 37.93 -3.55 9.91
N GLN A 262 37.12 -4.58 10.21
CA GLN A 262 36.97 -5.74 9.32
C GLN A 262 36.37 -5.35 7.97
N SER A 263 35.35 -4.49 7.97
CA SER A 263 34.77 -3.95 6.73
C SER A 263 35.80 -3.16 5.93
N LEU A 264 36.63 -2.33 6.58
CA LEU A 264 37.69 -1.57 5.92
C LEU A 264 38.74 -2.49 5.29
N ALA A 265 39.15 -3.54 5.99
CA ALA A 265 40.08 -4.54 5.47
C ALA A 265 39.48 -5.33 4.29
N ALA A 266 38.18 -5.63 4.32
CA ALA A 266 37.49 -6.25 3.19
C ALA A 266 37.39 -5.30 1.98
N ALA A 267 37.19 -3.99 2.21
CA ALA A 267 37.08 -2.98 1.16
C ALA A 267 38.35 -2.89 0.31
N GLN A 268 39.53 -3.08 0.91
CA GLN A 268 40.83 -3.06 0.21
C GLN A 268 40.96 -4.16 -0.87
N LYS A 269 40.11 -5.19 -0.81
CA LYS A 269 40.08 -6.31 -1.76
C LYS A 269 38.91 -6.23 -2.74
N ALA A 270 38.08 -5.19 -2.64
CA ALA A 270 36.92 -4.98 -3.51
C ALA A 270 37.32 -4.23 -4.79
N ASP A 271 36.42 -4.24 -5.78
CA ASP A 271 36.58 -3.44 -6.99
C ASP A 271 36.60 -1.93 -6.66
N GLU A 272 37.24 -1.13 -7.51
CA GLU A 272 37.60 0.26 -7.20
C GLU A 272 36.44 1.14 -6.69
N GLU A 273 35.25 1.00 -7.27
CA GLU A 273 34.09 1.80 -6.87
C GLU A 273 33.62 1.46 -5.45
N LEU A 274 33.47 0.17 -5.15
CA LEU A 274 33.10 -0.32 -3.83
C LEU A 274 34.21 -0.04 -2.81
N GLN A 275 35.46 -0.22 -3.20
CA GLN A 275 36.61 0.09 -2.36
C GLN A 275 36.59 1.56 -1.91
N ARG A 276 36.46 2.50 -2.86
CA ARG A 276 36.44 3.94 -2.53
C ARG A 276 35.30 4.28 -1.57
N GLU A 277 34.10 3.79 -1.84
CA GLU A 277 32.94 4.11 -1.02
C GLU A 277 33.05 3.52 0.39
N TYR A 278 33.41 2.24 0.52
CA TYR A 278 33.49 1.62 1.85
C TYR A 278 34.71 2.05 2.66
N ILE A 279 35.82 2.49 2.03
CA ILE A 279 36.90 3.17 2.75
C ILE A 279 36.40 4.48 3.35
N ARG A 280 35.65 5.28 2.57
CA ARG A 280 35.08 6.55 3.01
C ARG A 280 34.09 6.33 4.17
N LEU A 281 33.13 5.43 4.00
CA LEU A 281 32.10 5.12 5.01
C LEU A 281 32.70 4.62 6.32
N ASN A 282 33.64 3.67 6.27
CA ASN A 282 34.25 3.13 7.48
C ASN A 282 35.17 4.13 8.18
N THR A 283 35.91 4.94 7.44
CA THR A 283 36.74 6.01 8.02
C THR A 283 35.88 6.98 8.82
N LEU A 284 34.80 7.48 8.23
CA LEU A 284 33.85 8.40 8.90
C LEU A 284 33.21 7.75 10.14
N LEU A 285 32.82 6.48 10.04
CA LEU A 285 32.23 5.75 11.17
C LEU A 285 33.25 5.57 12.31
N LEU A 286 34.48 5.18 12.00
CA LEU A 286 35.55 4.98 12.98
C LEU A 286 35.95 6.28 13.67
N GLU A 287 36.02 7.39 12.93
CA GLU A 287 36.23 8.72 13.51
C GLU A 287 35.13 9.05 14.52
N ALA A 288 33.87 8.89 14.12
CA ALA A 288 32.72 9.15 14.99
C ALA A 288 32.64 8.22 16.22
N LEU A 289 33.11 6.98 16.11
CA LEU A 289 33.13 6.02 17.23
C LEU A 289 34.25 6.30 18.24
N ARG A 290 35.37 6.85 17.77
CA ARG A 290 36.56 7.12 18.59
C ARG A 290 36.49 8.48 19.27
N ASP A 291 35.78 9.45 18.70
CA ASP A 291 35.56 10.77 19.30
C ASP A 291 34.64 10.70 20.54
N PRO A 292 35.10 11.14 21.73
CA PRO A 292 34.25 11.28 22.91
C PRO A 292 33.02 12.19 22.73
N ALA A 293 33.10 13.19 21.84
CA ALA A 293 32.04 14.18 21.62
C ALA A 293 30.84 13.64 20.82
N HIS A 294 30.94 12.44 20.24
CA HIS A 294 29.90 11.83 19.41
C HIS A 294 29.28 10.56 20.05
N ARG A 295 29.49 10.38 21.36
CA ARG A 295 28.96 9.25 22.16
C ARG A 295 27.58 9.52 22.80
N GLN A 296 26.93 10.63 22.45
CA GLN A 296 25.55 10.98 22.83
C GLN A 296 24.60 10.68 21.69
#